data_AF-A0A950FFT7-F1
#
_entry.id   AF-A0A950FFT7-F1
#
_cell.length_a   1.000
_cell.length_b   1.000
_cell.length_c   1.000
_cell.angle_alpha   90.00
_cell.angle_beta   90.00
_cell.angle_gamma   90.00
#
_symmetry.space_group_name_H-M   'P 1'
#
loop_
_entity.id
_entity.type
_entity.pdbx_description
1 polymer ?
#
loop_
_entity_poly.entity_id
_entity_poly.type
_entity_poly.pdbx_seq_one_letter_code
_entity_poly.pdbx_strand_id
1 'polypeptide(L)' 'EVGREKFRARAAEVYGAERTRLFDAAAKLLPLFADYQNKTKREIPVLTLTRVD' A
#
# COMPACT_ATOMS: atom_id res chain seq x y z
N GLU A 1 -3.02 -14.48 0.88
CA GLU A 1 -4.10 -15.15 1.63
C GLU A 1 -4.66 -14.15 2.63
N VAL A 2 -5.97 -14.14 2.86
CA VAL A 2 -6.63 -13.22 3.80
C VAL A 2 -7.49 -14.05 4.73
N GLY A 3 -7.08 -14.17 6.00
CA GLY A 3 -7.71 -15.09 6.94
C GLY A 3 -7.64 -16.53 6.43
N ARG A 4 -8.80 -17.13 6.14
CA ARG A 4 -8.93 -18.49 5.59
C ARG A 4 -9.05 -18.53 4.05
N GLU A 5 -9.13 -17.37 3.39
CA GLU A 5 -9.35 -17.28 1.96
C GLU A 5 -8.05 -17.23 1.15
N LYS A 6 -8.03 -18.03 0.07
CA LYS A 6 -6.99 -17.99 -0.96
C LYS A 6 -7.65 -17.66 -2.30
N PHE A 7 -7.11 -16.65 -2.98
CA PHE A 7 -7.61 -16.19 -4.27
C PHE A 7 -6.43 -15.67 -5.10
N ARG A 8 -6.58 -15.69 -6.43
CA ARG A 8 -5.65 -15.00 -7.32
C ARG A 8 -5.89 -13.50 -7.20
N ALA A 9 -4.82 -12.72 -7.20
CA ALA A 9 -4.91 -11.27 -7.13
C ALA A 9 -4.01 -10.64 -8.19
N ARG A 10 -4.49 -9.55 -8.79
CA ARG A 10 -3.69 -8.67 -9.63
C ARG A 10 -3.15 -7.53 -8.77
N ALA A 11 -1.83 -7.37 -8.78
CA ALA A 11 -1.16 -6.24 -8.18
C ALA A 11 -1.03 -5.10 -9.20
N ALA A 12 -1.34 -3.88 -8.77
CA ALA A 12 -1.09 -2.67 -9.54
C ALA A 12 -0.44 -1.64 -8.61
N GLU A 13 0.65 -1.03 -9.05
CA GLU A 13 1.23 0.11 -8.35
C GLU A 13 0.34 1.34 -8.59
N VAL A 14 0.10 2.11 -7.54
CA VAL A 14 -0.62 3.39 -7.61
C VAL A 14 0.37 4.54 -7.51
N TYR A 15 0.03 5.65 -8.15
CA TYR A 15 0.88 6.83 -8.25
C TYR A 15 0.12 8.10 -7.90
N GLY A 16 0.85 9.19 -7.66
CA GLY A 16 0.29 10.53 -7.45
C GLY A 16 -0.68 10.61 -6.26
N ALA A 17 -1.76 11.37 -6.42
CA ALA A 17 -2.70 11.67 -5.33
C ALA A 17 -3.32 10.43 -4.69
N GLU A 18 -3.59 9.38 -5.47
CA GLU A 18 -4.17 8.15 -4.95
C GLU A 18 -3.17 7.38 -4.08
N ARG A 19 -1.90 7.35 -4.49
CA ARG A 19 -0.82 6.78 -3.67
C ARG A 19 -0.67 7.53 -2.36
N THR A 20 -0.66 8.86 -2.39
CA THR A 20 -0.60 9.70 -1.18
C THR A 20 -1.76 9.39 -0.24
N ARG A 21 -3.00 9.38 -0.75
CA ARG A 21 -4.20 9.09 0.04
C ARG A 21 -4.12 7.75 0.76
N LEU A 22 -3.70 6.69 0.06
CA LEU A 22 -3.60 5.35 0.61
C LEU A 22 -2.43 5.22 1.61
N PHE A 23 -1.27 5.79 1.30
CA PHE A 23 -0.12 5.78 2.19
C PHE A 23 -0.42 6.53 3.50
N ASP A 24 -1.04 7.70 3.42
CA ASP A 24 -1.42 8.50 4.59
C ASP A 24 -2.46 7.77 5.44
N ALA A 25 -3.41 7.06 4.82
CA ALA A 25 -4.36 6.23 5.55
C ALA A 25 -3.66 5.09 6.31
N ALA A 26 -2.66 4.43 5.69
CA ALA A 26 -1.85 3.42 6.35
C ALA A 26 -1.01 4.01 7.50
N ALA A 27 -0.40 5.18 7.31
CA ALA A 27 0.39 5.87 8.32
C ALA A 27 -0.45 6.35 9.51
N LYS A 28 -1.73 6.68 9.32
CA LYS A 28 -2.66 6.97 10.42
C LYS A 28 -2.93 5.76 11.31
N LEU A 29 -3.00 4.57 10.72
CA LEU A 29 -3.20 3.32 11.46
C LEU A 29 -1.91 2.82 12.11
N LEU A 30 -0.79 2.98 11.40
CA LEU A 30 0.54 2.53 11.81
C LEU A 30 1.55 3.66 11.55
N PRO A 31 1.81 4.54 12.55
CA PRO A 31 2.68 5.71 12.39
C PRO A 31 4.10 5.41 11.88
N LEU A 32 4.57 4.17 12.06
CA LEU A 32 5.86 3.69 11.57
C LEU A 32 6.03 3.82 10.04
N PHE A 33 4.94 3.82 9.27
CA PHE A 33 5.02 4.05 7.82
C PHE A 33 5.55 5.44 7.47
N ALA A 34 5.19 6.48 8.24
CA ALA A 34 5.72 7.81 8.04
C ALA A 34 7.24 7.86 8.30
N ASP A 35 7.70 7.18 9.36
CA ASP A 35 9.13 7.06 9.68
C ASP A 35 9.90 6.34 8.56
N TYR A 36 9.34 5.29 7.97
CA TYR A 36 9.96 4.63 6.81
C TYR A 36 10.13 5.57 5.62
N GLN A 37 9.12 6.37 5.31
CA GLN A 37 9.19 7.32 4.20
C GLN A 37 10.24 8.41 4.46
N ASN A 38 10.36 8.87 5.71
CA ASN A 38 11.35 9.88 6.11
C ASN A 38 12.79 9.36 6.06
N LYS A 39 13.00 8.05 6.23
CA LYS A 39 14.32 7.40 6.17
C LYS A 39 14.83 7.15 4.76
N THR A 40 14.09 7.53 3.73
CA THR A 40 14.50 7.32 2.34
C THR A 40 14.18 8.52 1.45
N LYS A 41 14.93 8.65 0.36
CA LYS A 41 14.70 9.69 -0.66
C LYS A 41 13.70 9.27 -1.73
N ARG A 42 13.46 7.96 -1.89
CA ARG A 42 12.51 7.43 -2.88
C ARG A 42 11.10 7.43 -2.31
N GLU A 43 10.11 7.67 -3.15
CA GLU A 43 8.73 7.44 -2.74
C GLU A 43 8.51 5.93 -2.52
N ILE A 44 7.97 5.54 -1.37
CA ILE A 44 7.69 4.14 -1.07
C ILE A 44 6.52 3.68 -1.96
N PRO A 45 6.70 2.66 -2.82
CA PRO A 45 5.62 2.16 -3.67
C PRO A 45 4.42 1.69 -2.86
N VAL A 46 3.22 1.97 -3.36
CA VAL A 46 1.97 1.43 -2.82
C VAL A 46 1.32 0.59 -3.91
N LEU A 47 0.91 -0.62 -3.54
CA LEU A 47 0.24 -1.53 -4.46
C LEU A 47 -1.18 -1.81 -3.97
N THR A 48 -2.13 -1.76 -4.89
CA THR A 48 -3.48 -2.31 -4.68
C THR A 48 -3.51 -3.76 -5.15
N LEU A 49 -4.20 -4.61 -4.38
CA LEU A 49 -4.46 -6.00 -4.75
C LEU A 49 -5.95 -6.16 -5.06
N THR A 50 -6.27 -6.48 -6.31
CA THR A 50 -7.64 -6.75 -6.75
C THR A 50 -7.81 -8.25 -6.97
N ARG A 51 -8.86 -8.86 -6.41
CA ARG A 51 -9.18 -10.26 -6.67
C ARG A 51 -9.41 -10.46 -8.18
N VAL A 52 -8.87 -11.54 -8.72
CA VAL A 52 -9.09 -11.98 -10.11
C VAL A 52 -9.39 -13.46 -10.12
N ASP A 53 -10.12 -13.91 -11.14
CA ASP A 53 -10.53 -15.30 -11.30
C ASP A 53 -9.39 -16.24 -11.73
#